data_AF-A0ABF7QB50-F1
#
_entry.id   AF-A0ABF7QB50-F1
#
_cell.length_a   1.000
_cell.length_b   1.000
_cell.length_c   1.000
_cell.angle_alpha   90.00
_cell.angle_beta   90.00
_cell.angle_gamma   90.00
#
_symmetry.space_group_name_H-M   'P 1'
#
loop_
_entity.id
_entity.type
_entity.pdbx_description
1 polymer ?
#
loop_
_entity_poly.entity_id
_entity_poly.type
_entity_poly.pdbx_seq_one_letter_code
_entity_poly.pdbx_strand_id
1 'polypeptide(L)'
;MIPYLRAAVAALAFSVLTLNVAFADQSQVDDTPDKVVKRPAGSMGPCMAFDQIKLTESQISGLLAAADEIDQVRENSHGGFYEIGPETMAKLDAVARKHGLSGYLEFKTIRANVIQVFSGYDRVTKRYVGREQLIRVRVARTKADRRMSAKEKTDEIDSLEAQRQCTLPAIKFRSNIDLVHKNYAPLVSSKFQR
;
A
#
# COMPACT_ATOMS: atom_id res chain seq x y z
N MET A 1 -16.49 -31.67 -57.80
CA MET A 1 -17.70 -30.87 -58.06
C MET A 1 -18.45 -30.70 -56.75
N ILE A 2 -18.56 -29.46 -56.28
CA ILE A 2 -19.45 -28.99 -55.20
C ILE A 2 -20.87 -28.91 -55.82
N PRO A 3 -21.99 -29.32 -55.18
CA PRO A 3 -22.76 -28.43 -54.28
C PRO A 3 -23.50 -29.12 -53.11
N TYR A 4 -23.35 -28.61 -51.87
CA TYR A 4 -24.19 -27.63 -51.17
C TYR A 4 -25.54 -28.15 -50.62
N LEU A 5 -25.81 -27.65 -49.41
CA LEU A 5 -27.11 -27.42 -48.76
C LEU A 5 -27.77 -28.61 -48.02
N ARG A 6 -27.75 -28.53 -46.68
CA ARG A 6 -28.88 -27.99 -45.92
C ARG A 6 -28.54 -27.84 -44.45
N ALA A 7 -28.78 -26.62 -43.93
CA ALA A 7 -28.81 -26.34 -42.52
C ALA A 7 -29.98 -27.08 -41.86
N ALA A 8 -29.71 -27.77 -40.75
CA ALA A 8 -30.71 -28.25 -39.82
C ALA A 8 -30.35 -27.69 -38.44
N VAL A 9 -31.16 -26.72 -38.00
CA VAL A 9 -31.17 -26.27 -36.61
C VAL A 9 -31.90 -27.35 -35.82
N ALA A 10 -31.15 -28.13 -35.05
CA ALA A 10 -31.69 -29.07 -34.08
C ALA A 10 -31.32 -28.57 -32.68
N ALA A 11 -32.33 -28.10 -31.96
CA ALA A 11 -32.25 -27.85 -30.53
C ALA A 11 -31.99 -29.19 -29.81
N LEU A 12 -30.94 -29.25 -29.01
CA LEU A 12 -30.73 -30.33 -28.05
C LEU A 12 -30.53 -29.73 -26.67
N ALA A 13 -31.56 -29.90 -25.84
CA ALA A 13 -31.47 -29.73 -24.41
C ALA A 13 -30.57 -30.82 -23.83
N PHE A 14 -29.57 -30.43 -23.02
CA PHE A 14 -28.90 -31.33 -22.10
C PHE A 14 -28.94 -30.73 -20.70
N SER A 15 -29.71 -31.40 -19.84
CA SER A 15 -29.67 -31.23 -18.40
C SER A 15 -28.38 -31.78 -17.81
N VAL A 16 -27.77 -30.95 -16.95
CA VAL A 16 -27.04 -31.26 -15.71
C VAL A 16 -25.99 -32.37 -15.74
N LEU A 17 -24.71 -31.98 -15.67
CA LEU A 17 -23.77 -32.63 -14.76
C LEU A 17 -22.76 -31.60 -14.23
N THR A 18 -22.80 -31.39 -12.92
CA THR A 18 -21.89 -30.55 -12.15
C THR A 18 -20.50 -31.17 -12.12
N LEU A 19 -19.50 -30.44 -12.63
CA LEU A 19 -18.10 -30.60 -12.24
C LEU A 19 -17.63 -29.28 -11.64
N ASN A 20 -17.56 -29.27 -10.30
CA ASN A 20 -16.90 -28.23 -9.55
C ASN A 20 -15.40 -28.30 -9.86
N VAL A 21 -14.93 -27.43 -10.74
CA VAL A 21 -13.52 -27.07 -10.83
C VAL A 21 -13.43 -25.65 -10.27
N ALA A 22 -13.16 -25.55 -8.98
CA ALA A 22 -12.88 -24.27 -8.34
C ALA A 22 -11.50 -23.77 -8.80
N PHE A 23 -11.48 -22.98 -9.86
CA PHE A 23 -10.38 -22.08 -10.19
C PHE A 23 -10.86 -20.63 -10.06
N ALA A 24 -10.01 -19.84 -9.40
CA ALA A 24 -10.01 -18.38 -9.32
C ALA A 24 -11.16 -17.72 -8.53
N ASP A 25 -10.92 -17.43 -7.24
CA ASP A 25 -11.50 -16.21 -6.65
C ASP A 25 -10.57 -15.05 -7.03
N GLN A 26 -10.91 -14.47 -8.16
CA GLN A 26 -10.41 -13.21 -8.66
C GLN A 26 -11.16 -12.14 -7.85
N SER A 27 -10.51 -11.60 -6.82
CA SER A 27 -11.08 -10.58 -5.95
C SER A 27 -11.67 -9.43 -6.79
N GLN A 28 -12.99 -9.45 -6.95
CA GLN A 28 -13.77 -8.35 -7.50
C GLN A 28 -13.72 -7.20 -6.52
N VAL A 29 -13.20 -6.06 -6.98
CA VAL A 29 -13.36 -4.78 -6.28
C VAL A 29 -14.76 -4.27 -6.61
N ASP A 30 -15.61 -4.19 -5.60
CA ASP A 30 -16.96 -3.61 -5.64
C ASP A 30 -16.84 -2.10 -5.37
N ASP A 31 -17.02 -1.28 -6.41
CA ASP A 31 -16.97 0.19 -6.38
C ASP A 31 -18.34 0.82 -6.09
N THR A 32 -18.96 0.46 -4.96
CA THR A 32 -20.15 1.18 -4.46
C THR A 32 -19.79 2.09 -3.28
N PRO A 33 -20.11 3.40 -3.34
CA PRO A 33 -19.87 4.31 -2.22
C PRO A 33 -20.92 4.09 -1.13
N ASP A 34 -20.44 4.07 0.11
CA ASP A 34 -21.23 3.94 1.35
C ASP A 34 -21.93 2.60 1.61
N LYS A 35 -21.11 1.57 1.89
CA LYS A 35 -21.34 0.72 3.08
C LYS A 35 -20.03 0.50 3.82
N VAL A 36 -19.85 1.20 4.94
CA VAL A 36 -18.89 0.76 5.96
C VAL A 36 -19.37 -0.59 6.49
N VAL A 37 -18.92 -1.67 5.87
CA VAL A 37 -19.04 -3.00 6.42
C VAL A 37 -18.26 -2.99 7.72
N LYS A 38 -18.95 -2.90 8.86
CA LYS A 38 -18.34 -3.08 10.18
C LYS A 38 -17.69 -4.46 10.19
N ARG A 39 -16.35 -4.47 10.14
CA ARG A 39 -15.54 -5.69 10.26
C ARG A 39 -15.91 -6.41 11.56
N PRO A 40 -16.21 -7.73 11.53
CA PRO A 40 -16.53 -8.48 12.73
C PRO A 40 -15.38 -8.39 13.75
N ALA A 41 -15.73 -8.14 15.00
CA ALA A 41 -14.78 -8.10 16.10
C ALA A 41 -14.08 -9.46 16.22
N GLY A 42 -12.76 -9.49 16.01
CA GLY A 42 -11.94 -10.71 16.15
C GLY A 42 -11.08 -11.08 14.94
N SER A 43 -11.31 -10.51 13.74
CA SER A 43 -10.39 -10.73 12.61
C SER A 43 -9.28 -9.67 12.58
N MET A 44 -8.16 -9.95 13.25
CA MET A 44 -6.90 -9.22 13.07
C MET A 44 -6.26 -9.60 11.72
N GLY A 45 -6.95 -9.30 10.62
CA GLY A 45 -6.36 -9.36 9.27
C GLY A 45 -5.32 -8.25 9.07
N PRO A 46 -4.34 -8.44 8.17
CA PRO A 46 -3.33 -7.42 7.91
C PRO A 46 -3.98 -6.11 7.44
N CYS A 47 -3.52 -4.96 7.97
CA CYS A 47 -4.03 -3.64 7.55
C CYS A 47 -3.77 -3.38 6.06
N MET A 48 -2.68 -3.97 5.56
CA MET A 48 -2.18 -3.87 4.18
C MET A 48 -1.35 -5.13 3.90
N ALA A 49 -1.50 -5.69 2.71
CA ALA A 49 -0.53 -6.62 2.16
C ALA A 49 0.70 -5.82 1.69
N PHE A 50 1.90 -6.36 1.91
CA PHE A 50 3.14 -5.80 1.40
C PHE A 50 3.80 -6.84 0.49
N ASP A 51 3.96 -6.49 -0.79
CA ASP A 51 4.89 -7.18 -1.67
C ASP A 51 6.31 -6.81 -1.24
N GLN A 52 6.82 -7.58 -0.29
CA GLN A 52 8.12 -7.30 0.29
C GLN A 52 9.23 -7.63 -0.71
N ILE A 53 10.14 -6.69 -0.92
CA ILE A 53 11.33 -6.84 -1.74
C ILE A 53 12.58 -6.48 -0.92
N LYS A 54 13.72 -7.08 -1.27
CA LYS A 54 15.01 -6.62 -0.74
C LYS A 54 15.37 -5.32 -1.46
N LEU A 55 15.37 -4.22 -0.71
CA LEU A 55 15.66 -2.90 -1.27
C LEU A 55 17.15 -2.76 -1.62
N THR A 56 17.43 -1.96 -2.63
CA THR A 56 18.79 -1.57 -3.03
C THR A 56 19.00 -0.05 -2.88
N GLU A 57 20.26 0.39 -2.82
CA GLU A 57 20.61 1.82 -2.79
C GLU A 57 20.10 2.57 -4.04
N SER A 58 20.17 1.92 -5.20
CA SER A 58 19.67 2.51 -6.46
C SER A 58 18.16 2.74 -6.40
N GLN A 59 17.41 1.81 -5.80
CA GLN A 59 15.96 1.94 -5.64
C GLN A 59 15.59 3.08 -4.68
N ILE A 60 16.32 3.24 -3.57
CA ILE A 60 16.10 4.38 -2.66
C ILE A 60 16.42 5.70 -3.36
N SER A 61 17.50 5.74 -4.14
CA SER A 61 17.90 6.93 -4.90
C SER A 61 16.85 7.31 -5.95
N GLY A 62 16.36 6.34 -6.73
CA GLY A 62 15.31 6.56 -7.72
C GLY A 62 13.97 6.96 -7.09
N LEU A 63 13.60 6.37 -5.94
CA LEU A 63 12.43 6.77 -5.15
C LEU A 63 12.51 8.26 -4.77
N LEU A 64 13.64 8.67 -4.18
CA LEU A 64 13.86 10.03 -3.72
C LEU A 64 13.85 11.03 -4.89
N ALA A 65 14.50 10.70 -6.00
CA ALA A 65 14.60 11.55 -7.17
C ALA A 65 13.25 11.73 -7.90
N ALA A 66 12.43 10.68 -7.96
CA ALA A 66 11.12 10.72 -8.61
C ALA A 66 10.01 11.37 -7.77
N ALA A 67 10.20 11.46 -6.45
CA ALA A 67 9.13 11.79 -5.51
C ALA A 67 8.39 13.09 -5.82
N ASP A 68 9.11 14.18 -6.09
CA ASP A 68 8.50 15.50 -6.30
C ASP A 68 7.77 15.60 -7.63
N GLU A 69 8.32 15.03 -8.71
CA GLU A 69 7.66 15.00 -10.02
C GLU A 69 6.41 14.09 -10.00
N ILE A 70 6.46 12.95 -9.31
CA ILE A 70 5.30 12.08 -9.11
C ILE A 70 4.19 12.80 -8.33
N ASP A 71 4.55 13.51 -7.26
CA ASP A 71 3.61 14.31 -6.46
C ASP A 71 2.92 15.37 -7.34
N GLN A 72 3.69 16.11 -8.16
CA GLN A 72 3.16 17.09 -9.10
C GLN A 72 2.23 16.48 -10.15
N VAL A 73 2.55 15.30 -10.70
CA VAL A 73 1.66 14.62 -11.65
C VAL A 73 0.34 14.23 -10.98
N ARG A 74 0.38 13.77 -9.72
CA ARG A 74 -0.83 13.43 -8.96
C ARG A 74 -1.67 14.67 -8.65
N GLU A 75 -1.06 15.75 -8.18
CA GLU A 75 -1.76 17.01 -7.85
C GLU A 75 -2.49 17.61 -9.06
N ASN A 76 -1.94 17.43 -10.26
CA ASN A 76 -2.52 17.94 -11.51
C ASN A 76 -3.46 16.95 -12.21
N SER A 77 -3.71 15.77 -11.63
CA SER A 77 -4.59 14.77 -12.25
C SER A 77 -6.07 15.14 -12.09
N HIS A 78 -6.80 15.19 -13.20
CA HIS A 78 -8.26 15.33 -13.20
C HIS A 78 -8.88 13.97 -12.84
N GLY A 79 -9.71 13.91 -11.79
CA GLY A 79 -10.31 12.65 -11.27
C GLY A 79 -10.19 12.45 -9.75
N GLY A 80 -9.39 13.27 -9.07
CA GLY A 80 -9.12 13.10 -7.64
C GLY A 80 -8.22 11.90 -7.33
N PHE A 81 -7.98 11.61 -6.05
CA PHE A 81 -6.97 10.62 -5.61
C PHE A 81 -7.23 9.18 -6.08
N TYR A 82 -8.46 8.83 -6.47
CA TYR A 82 -8.89 7.45 -6.72
C TYR A 82 -9.02 7.10 -8.22
N GLU A 83 -9.10 8.10 -9.11
CA GLU A 83 -9.21 7.88 -10.55
C GLU A 83 -7.92 8.28 -11.26
N ILE A 84 -6.91 7.41 -11.23
CA ILE A 84 -5.73 7.59 -12.08
C ILE A 84 -6.06 7.05 -13.47
N GLY A 85 -6.53 7.93 -14.36
CA GLY A 85 -6.74 7.62 -15.76
C GLY A 85 -5.45 7.14 -16.47
N PRO A 86 -5.57 6.45 -17.63
CA PRO A 86 -4.43 5.88 -18.34
C PRO A 86 -3.38 6.91 -18.74
N GLU A 87 -3.79 8.15 -19.04
CA GLU A 87 -2.86 9.25 -19.33
C GLU A 87 -2.00 9.62 -18.11
N THR A 88 -2.62 9.79 -16.94
CA THR A 88 -1.90 10.07 -15.68
C THR A 88 -0.97 8.91 -15.33
N MET A 89 -1.41 7.67 -15.51
CA MET A 89 -0.57 6.49 -15.28
C MET A 89 0.67 6.50 -16.18
N ALA A 90 0.51 6.82 -17.47
CA ALA A 90 1.63 6.91 -18.41
C ALA A 90 2.63 8.02 -18.02
N LYS A 91 2.15 9.17 -17.53
CA LYS A 91 3.02 10.24 -17.01
C LYS A 91 3.81 9.80 -15.78
N LEU A 92 3.17 9.12 -14.84
CA LEU A 92 3.82 8.57 -13.64
C LEU A 92 4.88 7.53 -14.00
N ASP A 93 4.58 6.63 -14.94
CA ASP A 93 5.54 5.64 -15.45
C ASP A 93 6.75 6.32 -16.11
N ALA A 94 6.52 7.35 -16.93
CA ALA A 94 7.58 8.09 -17.58
C ALA A 94 8.50 8.79 -16.55
N VAL A 95 7.93 9.42 -15.51
CA VAL A 95 8.71 10.03 -14.43
C VAL A 95 9.53 8.99 -13.67
N ALA A 96 8.93 7.85 -13.29
CA ALA A 96 9.67 6.80 -12.59
C ALA A 96 10.84 6.26 -13.45
N ARG A 97 10.61 6.05 -14.75
CA ARG A 97 11.65 5.61 -15.69
C ARG A 97 12.77 6.61 -15.89
N LYS A 98 12.44 7.90 -15.97
CA LYS A 98 13.41 9.01 -16.03
C LYS A 98 14.41 8.94 -14.88
N HIS A 99 13.99 8.46 -13.71
CA HIS A 99 14.79 8.37 -12.49
C HIS A 99 15.35 6.96 -12.21
N GLY A 100 15.46 6.12 -13.25
CA GLY A 100 16.15 4.84 -13.18
C GLY A 100 15.35 3.70 -12.57
N LEU A 101 14.05 3.88 -12.36
CA LEU A 101 13.12 2.80 -12.00
C LEU A 101 12.53 2.14 -13.26
N SER A 102 12.01 0.94 -13.16
CA SER A 102 11.33 0.25 -14.27
C SER A 102 9.96 0.87 -14.63
N GLY A 103 9.34 1.57 -13.68
CA GLY A 103 8.06 2.25 -13.84
C GLY A 103 7.44 2.63 -12.50
N TYR A 104 6.24 3.19 -12.54
CA TYR A 104 5.51 3.66 -11.38
C TYR A 104 5.09 2.53 -10.44
N LEU A 105 4.88 1.31 -10.97
CA LEU A 105 4.64 0.15 -10.13
C LEU A 105 5.84 -0.12 -9.19
N GLU A 106 7.07 -0.08 -9.70
CA GLU A 106 8.26 -0.26 -8.86
C GLU A 106 8.40 0.87 -7.84
N PHE A 107 8.13 2.12 -8.23
CA PHE A 107 8.07 3.25 -7.28
C PHE A 107 7.12 2.95 -6.11
N LYS A 108 5.90 2.49 -6.39
CA LYS A 108 4.91 2.12 -5.35
C LYS A 108 5.40 0.98 -4.47
N THR A 109 6.00 -0.06 -5.05
CA THR A 109 6.51 -1.21 -4.30
C THR A 109 7.66 -0.81 -3.37
N ILE A 110 8.62 -0.01 -3.86
CA ILE A 110 9.71 0.54 -3.06
C ILE A 110 9.14 1.40 -1.92
N ARG A 111 8.25 2.35 -2.25
CA ARG A 111 7.56 3.22 -1.29
C ARG A 111 6.90 2.41 -0.18
N ALA A 112 6.14 1.37 -0.51
CA ALA A 112 5.46 0.52 0.45
C ALA A 112 6.45 -0.17 1.41
N ASN A 113 7.56 -0.71 0.90
CA ASN A 113 8.60 -1.34 1.72
C ASN A 113 9.29 -0.34 2.66
N VAL A 114 9.54 0.88 2.21
CA VAL A 114 10.09 1.96 3.05
C VAL A 114 9.09 2.37 4.14
N ILE A 115 7.81 2.54 3.80
CA ILE A 115 6.74 2.85 4.76
C ILE A 115 6.58 1.73 5.80
N GLN A 116 6.72 0.46 5.39
CA GLN A 116 6.69 -0.67 6.32
C GLN A 116 7.78 -0.55 7.38
N VAL A 117 9.01 -0.17 7.01
CA VAL A 117 10.08 0.08 7.98
C VAL A 117 9.74 1.27 8.89
N PHE A 118 9.25 2.38 8.32
CA PHE A 118 8.86 3.56 9.10
C PHE A 118 7.73 3.29 10.11
N SER A 119 6.87 2.31 9.84
CA SER A 119 5.80 1.90 10.77
C SER A 119 6.32 1.37 12.11
N GLY A 120 7.58 0.93 12.17
CA GLY A 120 8.26 0.48 13.40
C GLY A 120 9.49 1.33 13.78
N TYR A 121 9.68 2.47 13.14
CA TYR A 121 10.83 3.35 13.35
C TYR A 121 10.51 4.50 14.30
N ASP A 122 11.24 4.58 15.41
CA ASP A 122 11.14 5.69 16.35
C ASP A 122 11.95 6.89 15.85
N ARG A 123 11.26 7.97 15.49
CA ARG A 123 11.89 9.21 15.00
C ARG A 123 12.66 9.96 16.09
N VAL A 124 12.34 9.74 17.37
CA VAL A 124 13.03 10.40 18.49
C VAL A 124 14.39 9.76 18.74
N THR A 125 14.43 8.43 18.87
CA THR A 125 15.69 7.70 19.08
C THR A 125 16.43 7.38 17.79
N LYS A 126 15.79 7.62 16.63
CA LYS A 126 16.29 7.27 15.29
C LYS A 126 16.64 5.79 15.15
N ARG A 127 15.79 4.91 15.68
CA ARG A 127 16.00 3.45 15.65
C ARG A 127 14.72 2.70 15.30
N TYR A 128 14.88 1.58 14.62
CA TYR A 128 13.79 0.62 14.47
C TYR A 128 13.59 -0.14 15.79
N VAL A 129 12.40 -0.04 16.36
CA VAL A 129 11.99 -0.72 17.60
C VAL A 129 10.87 -1.73 17.35
N GLY A 130 10.33 -1.76 16.13
CA GLY A 130 9.14 -2.54 15.79
C GLY A 130 7.86 -1.78 16.13
N ARG A 131 6.82 -2.01 15.32
CA ARG A 131 5.56 -1.26 15.40
C ARG A 131 4.90 -1.33 16.78
N GLU A 132 4.78 -2.52 17.36
CA GLU A 132 4.13 -2.69 18.66
C GLU A 132 4.83 -1.96 19.80
N GLN A 133 6.17 -2.01 19.79
CA GLN A 133 6.98 -1.27 20.75
C GLN A 133 6.91 0.24 20.49
N LEU A 134 6.89 0.65 19.23
CA LEU A 134 6.75 2.05 18.85
C LEU A 134 5.42 2.64 19.35
N ILE A 135 4.31 1.91 19.19
CA ILE A 135 3.00 2.31 19.72
C ILE A 135 3.08 2.48 21.25
N ARG A 136 3.65 1.50 21.98
CA ARG A 136 3.81 1.61 23.45
C ARG A 136 4.62 2.84 23.86
N VAL A 137 5.74 3.10 23.18
CA VAL A 137 6.61 4.23 23.45
C VAL A 137 5.91 5.55 23.15
N ARG A 138 5.13 5.65 22.06
CA ARG A 138 4.34 6.85 21.73
C ARG A 138 3.27 7.11 22.79
N VAL A 139 2.52 6.09 23.21
CA VAL A 139 1.54 6.23 24.30
C VAL A 139 2.20 6.75 25.58
N ALA A 140 3.35 6.19 25.97
CA ALA A 140 4.07 6.65 27.15
C ALA A 140 4.51 8.12 27.04
N ARG A 141 5.00 8.54 25.86
CA ARG A 141 5.41 9.93 25.59
C ARG A 141 4.21 10.89 25.61
N THR A 142 3.10 10.51 24.99
CA THR A 142 1.86 11.31 25.00
C THR A 142 1.34 11.52 26.43
N LYS A 143 1.37 10.46 27.27
CA LYS A 143 1.02 10.59 28.69
C LYS A 143 1.92 11.58 29.42
N ALA A 144 3.22 11.54 29.15
CA ALA A 144 4.23 12.39 29.77
C ALA A 144 4.28 13.84 29.23
N ASP A 145 3.70 14.13 28.06
CA ASP A 145 3.79 15.45 27.44
C ASP A 145 2.99 16.49 28.23
N ARG A 146 3.67 17.46 28.85
CA ARG A 146 3.01 18.50 29.66
C ARG A 146 2.42 19.64 28.81
N ARG A 147 2.68 19.65 27.51
CA ARG A 147 2.17 20.67 26.57
C ARG A 147 0.81 20.32 25.99
N MET A 148 0.41 19.05 26.06
CA MET A 148 -0.90 18.59 25.60
C MET A 148 -1.96 18.72 26.71
N SER A 149 -3.14 19.20 26.34
CA SER A 149 -4.33 19.14 27.19
C SER A 149 -4.75 17.70 27.47
N ALA A 150 -5.60 17.51 28.48
CA ALA A 150 -6.13 16.18 28.80
C ALA A 150 -6.90 15.57 27.61
N LYS A 151 -7.67 16.39 26.88
CA LYS A 151 -8.41 15.94 25.71
C LYS A 151 -7.48 15.50 24.58
N GLU A 152 -6.49 16.32 24.22
CA GLU A 152 -5.54 15.96 23.15
C GLU A 152 -4.77 14.68 23.46
N LYS A 153 -4.42 14.45 24.75
CA LYS A 153 -3.77 13.19 25.15
C LYS A 153 -4.67 11.98 24.93
N THR A 154 -5.92 12.07 25.35
CA THR A 154 -6.89 10.99 25.17
C THR A 154 -7.07 10.69 23.69
N ASP A 155 -7.33 11.72 22.87
CA ASP A 155 -7.55 11.56 21.43
C ASP A 155 -6.33 10.93 20.73
N GLU A 156 -5.11 11.38 21.06
CA GLU A 156 -3.87 10.81 20.50
C GLU A 156 -3.61 9.37 20.98
N ILE A 157 -3.85 9.07 22.26
CA ILE A 157 -3.70 7.70 22.79
C ILE A 157 -4.71 6.77 22.11
N ASP A 158 -5.96 7.18 21.95
CA ASP A 158 -6.99 6.39 21.28
C ASP A 158 -6.62 6.14 19.80
N SER A 159 -6.09 7.15 19.11
CA SER A 159 -5.54 7.02 17.74
C SER A 159 -4.38 6.03 17.67
N LEU A 160 -3.45 6.06 18.64
CA LEU A 160 -2.32 5.14 18.72
C LEU A 160 -2.77 3.70 19.03
N GLU A 161 -3.74 3.50 19.92
CA GLU A 161 -4.27 2.18 20.26
C GLU A 161 -5.12 1.60 19.13
N ALA A 162 -5.85 2.44 18.38
CA ALA A 162 -6.59 2.02 17.19
C ALA A 162 -5.67 1.37 16.13
N GLN A 163 -4.40 1.78 16.05
CA GLN A 163 -3.43 1.14 15.15
C GLN A 163 -3.24 -0.35 15.47
N ARG A 164 -3.40 -0.78 16.73
CA ARG A 164 -3.27 -2.21 17.11
C ARG A 164 -4.38 -3.10 16.57
N GLN A 165 -5.50 -2.52 16.10
CA GLN A 165 -6.65 -3.29 15.59
C GLN A 165 -6.35 -4.06 14.30
N CYS A 166 -5.19 -3.83 13.68
CA CYS A 166 -4.72 -4.63 12.57
C CYS A 166 -3.20 -4.78 12.65
N THR A 167 -2.70 -5.90 12.14
CA THR A 167 -1.27 -6.23 12.15
C THR A 167 -0.64 -5.86 10.82
N LEU A 168 0.66 -5.58 10.82
CA LEU A 168 1.45 -5.57 9.58
C LEU A 168 2.30 -6.84 9.55
N PRO A 169 2.56 -7.43 8.38
CA PRO A 169 3.44 -8.58 8.29
C PRO A 169 4.83 -8.22 8.82
N ALA A 170 5.51 -9.20 9.40
CA ALA A 170 6.89 -9.04 9.84
C ALA A 170 7.79 -8.66 8.65
N ILE A 171 8.79 -7.82 8.90
CA ILE A 171 9.78 -7.44 7.88
C ILE A 171 10.65 -8.66 7.57
N LYS A 172 10.50 -9.20 6.36
CA LYS A 172 11.26 -10.32 5.80
C LYS A 172 12.71 -9.94 5.53
N PHE A 173 12.93 -8.76 4.94
CA PHE A 173 14.26 -8.28 4.58
C PHE A 173 14.80 -7.31 5.63
N ARG A 174 15.44 -7.85 6.67
CA ARG A 174 16.00 -7.04 7.77
C ARG A 174 17.00 -6.00 7.29
N SER A 175 17.74 -6.27 6.21
CA SER A 175 18.65 -5.29 5.57
C SER A 175 17.95 -4.00 5.14
N ASN A 176 16.64 -4.02 4.88
CA ASN A 176 15.88 -2.80 4.54
C ASN A 176 15.85 -1.81 5.71
N ILE A 177 15.93 -2.30 6.96
CA ILE A 177 15.99 -1.45 8.15
C ILE A 177 17.28 -0.63 8.13
N ASP A 178 18.42 -1.28 7.87
CA ASP A 178 19.72 -0.63 7.82
C ASP A 178 19.79 0.39 6.67
N LEU A 179 19.24 0.02 5.50
CA LEU A 179 19.19 0.89 4.33
C LEU A 179 18.33 2.13 4.56
N VAL A 180 17.15 1.98 5.17
CA VAL A 180 16.28 3.09 5.53
C VAL A 180 16.90 3.95 6.64
N HIS A 181 17.59 3.34 7.60
CA HIS A 181 18.32 4.09 8.63
C HIS A 181 19.45 4.94 8.02
N LYS A 182 20.25 4.35 7.14
CA LYS A 182 21.30 5.05 6.40
C LYS A 182 20.76 6.25 5.61
N ASN A 183 19.59 6.08 4.99
CA ASN A 183 18.94 7.11 4.18
C ASN A 183 17.87 7.91 4.95
N TYR A 184 17.89 7.90 6.28
CA TYR A 184 16.81 8.47 7.09
C TYR A 184 16.54 9.96 6.77
N ALA A 185 17.58 10.79 6.77
CA ALA A 185 17.46 12.23 6.57
C ALA A 185 16.81 12.62 5.22
N PRO A 186 17.27 12.10 4.06
CA PRO A 186 16.60 12.40 2.79
C PRO A 186 15.19 11.81 2.72
N LEU A 187 14.97 10.60 3.27
CA LEU A 187 13.63 9.99 3.27
C LEU A 187 12.61 10.78 4.08
N VAL A 188 12.96 11.34 5.24
CA VAL A 188 12.01 12.14 6.02
C VAL A 188 11.75 13.53 5.45
N SER A 189 12.63 14.02 4.58
CA SER A 189 12.50 15.33 3.92
C SER A 189 11.80 15.25 2.56
N SER A 190 11.75 14.05 1.97
CA SER A 190 11.16 13.81 0.65
C SER A 190 9.63 13.71 0.72
N LYS A 191 8.98 14.13 -0.38
CA LYS A 191 7.53 14.00 -0.57
C LYS A 191 7.04 12.58 -0.85
N PHE A 192 7.92 11.58 -0.96
CA PHE A 192 7.49 10.21 -1.30
C PHE A 192 6.46 9.64 -0.31
N GLN A 193 6.36 10.18 0.92
CA GLN A 193 5.38 9.76 1.93
C GLN A 193 3.96 10.34 1.71
N ARG A 194 3.80 11.32 0.82
CA ARG A 194 2.50 11.93 0.45
C ARG A 194 1.73 11.05 -0.55
#